data_AF-A0A4Q3TK23-F1
#
_entry.id   AF-A0A4Q3TK23-F1
#
_cell.length_a   1.000
_cell.length_b   1.000
_cell.length_c   1.000
_cell.angle_alpha   90.00
_cell.angle_beta   90.00
_cell.angle_gamma   90.00
#
_symmetry.space_group_name_H-M   'P 1'
#
loop_
_entity.id
_entity.type
_entity.pdbx_description
1 polymer ?
#
loop_
_entity_poly.entity_id
_entity_poly.type
_entity_poly.pdbx_seq_one_letter_code
_entity_poly.pdbx_strand_id
1 'polypeptide(L)' 'MAPLQARVAAGPGHECRGGLDGARWLVEFSGGGRYKVAQSFSPDTGPIHDLGIAMLGLTGWTFTNVY' A
#
# COMPACT_ATOMS: atom_id res chain seq x y z
N MET A 1 4.21 -32.07 18.61
CA MET A 1 4.54 -31.25 17.42
C MET A 1 4.01 -29.85 17.70
N ALA A 2 4.87 -28.90 18.08
CA ALA A 2 4.46 -27.53 18.45
C ALA A 2 4.59 -26.61 17.21
N PRO A 3 3.66 -25.66 16.97
CA PRO A 3 3.73 -24.80 15.80
C PRO A 3 4.84 -23.74 15.96
N LEU A 4 5.60 -23.54 14.88
CA LEU A 4 6.62 -22.51 14.77
C LEU A 4 5.94 -21.13 14.75
N GLN A 5 5.99 -20.41 15.88
CA GLN A 5 5.56 -19.02 15.95
C GLN A 5 6.65 -18.16 15.30
N ALA A 6 6.50 -17.83 14.02
CA ALA A 6 7.34 -16.85 13.36
C ALA A 6 7.09 -15.48 14.01
N ARG A 7 7.97 -15.08 14.94
CA ARG A 7 7.97 -13.73 15.49
C ARG A 7 8.56 -12.81 14.43
N VAL A 8 7.71 -12.06 13.74
CA VAL A 8 8.14 -10.87 12.99
C VAL A 8 8.56 -9.84 14.04
N ALA A 9 9.87 -9.70 14.25
CA ALA A 9 10.41 -8.66 15.11
C ALA A 9 10.11 -7.29 14.47
N ALA A 10 9.38 -6.43 15.19
CA ALA A 10 9.24 -5.04 14.84
C ALA A 10 10.59 -4.33 15.08
N GLY A 11 11.42 -4.29 14.04
CA GLY A 11 12.58 -3.41 13.99
C GLY A 11 12.14 -1.93 13.95
N PRO A 12 13.06 -0.97 14.20
CA PRO A 12 12.73 0.45 14.17
C PRO A 12 12.05 0.78 12.84
N GLY A 13 10.85 1.33 12.94
CA GLY A 13 9.93 1.51 11.82
C GLY A 13 10.47 2.51 10.80
N HIS A 14 11.36 2.06 9.93
CA HIS A 14 11.47 2.66 8.61
C HIS A 14 10.14 2.36 7.92
N GLU A 15 9.33 3.40 7.68
CA GLU A 15 8.23 3.32 6.74
C GLU A 15 8.82 2.95 5.38
N CYS A 16 8.91 1.65 5.09
CA CYS A 16 9.00 1.19 3.72
C CYS A 16 7.67 1.59 3.08
N ARG A 17 7.60 2.81 2.56
CA ARG A 17 6.55 3.26 1.64
C ARG A 17 6.72 2.46 0.35
N GLY A 18 6.34 1.19 0.40
CA GLY A 18 6.23 0.33 -0.76
C GLY A 18 5.15 0.85 -1.71
N GLY A 19 5.04 0.23 -2.88
CA GLY A 19 4.02 0.59 -3.88
C GLY A 19 4.52 1.55 -4.96
N LEU A 20 5.53 1.15 -5.73
CA LEU A 20 5.92 1.84 -6.96
C LEU A 20 5.26 1.22 -8.20
N ASP A 21 4.58 0.10 -8.04
CA ASP A 21 3.98 -0.70 -9.10
C ASP A 21 2.53 -0.28 -9.45
N GLY A 22 1.94 0.63 -8.67
CA GLY A 22 0.54 1.05 -8.85
C GLY A 22 -0.49 -0.02 -8.45
N ALA A 23 -0.09 -1.08 -7.75
CA ALA A 23 -1.03 -2.04 -7.18
C ALA A 23 -1.51 -1.58 -5.79
N ARG A 24 -2.68 -2.02 -5.30
CA ARG A 24 -3.10 -1.78 -3.90
C ARG A 24 -2.60 -2.91 -3.01
N TRP A 25 -2.02 -2.58 -1.85
CA TRP A 25 -1.49 -3.57 -0.90
C TRP A 25 -2.23 -3.50 0.43
N LEU A 26 -2.74 -4.65 0.87
CA LEU A 26 -3.36 -4.85 2.18
C LEU A 26 -2.51 -5.86 2.95
N VAL A 27 -2.27 -5.60 4.24
CA VAL A 27 -1.56 -6.53 5.14
C VAL A 27 -2.53 -7.02 6.19
N GLU A 28 -2.62 -8.34 6.27
CA GLU A 28 -3.49 -9.05 7.21
C GLU A 28 -2.66 -9.58 8.38
N PHE A 29 -3.15 -9.34 9.60
CA PHE A 29 -2.56 -9.81 10.84
C PHE A 29 -3.57 -10.69 11.58
N SER A 30 -3.18 -11.93 11.89
CA SER A 30 -3.96 -12.84 12.71
C SER A 30 -3.10 -13.41 13.85
N GLY A 31 -3.63 -13.37 15.08
CA GLY A 31 -2.92 -13.91 16.24
C GLY A 31 -3.56 -13.58 17.58
N GLY A 32 -3.55 -14.54 18.52
CA GLY A 32 -4.04 -14.35 19.89
C GLY A 32 -5.52 -13.94 19.97
N GLY A 33 -6.37 -14.49 19.08
CA GLY A 33 -7.80 -14.16 19.01
C GLY A 33 -8.12 -12.78 18.40
N ARG A 34 -7.13 -12.08 17.85
CA ARG A 34 -7.32 -10.77 17.21
C ARG A 34 -7.03 -10.88 15.71
N TYR A 35 -7.82 -10.11 14.97
CA TYR A 35 -7.73 -9.98 13.52
C TYR A 35 -7.66 -8.51 13.16
N LYS A 36 -6.71 -8.12 12.31
CA LYS A 36 -6.58 -6.76 11.82
C LYS A 36 -6.15 -6.78 10.36
N VAL A 37 -6.78 -5.93 9.55
CA VAL A 37 -6.32 -5.60 8.21
C VAL A 37 -5.82 -4.16 8.23
N ALA A 38 -4.66 -3.91 7.63
CA ALA A 38 -4.14 -2.56 7.42
C ALA A 38 -3.91 -2.32 5.93
N GLN A 39 -4.35 -1.17 5.44
CA GLN A 39 -3.92 -0.71 4.11
C GLN A 39 -2.46 -0.30 4.20
N SER A 40 -1.60 -0.95 3.41
CA SER A 40 -0.15 -0.68 3.40
C SER A 40 0.25 0.23 2.25
N PHE A 41 -0.50 0.22 1.14
CA PHE A 41 -0.30 1.15 0.02
C PHE A 41 -1.58 1.26 -0.82
N SER A 42 -1.81 2.45 -1.41
CA SER A 42 -2.93 2.74 -2.31
C SER A 42 -2.43 3.42 -3.58
N PRO A 43 -2.89 3.00 -4.78
CA PRO A 43 -2.55 3.69 -6.03
C PRO A 43 -3.33 5.00 -6.23
N ASP A 44 -4.38 5.21 -5.45
CA ASP A 44 -5.26 6.39 -5.60
C ASP A 44 -4.70 7.64 -4.92
N THR A 45 -3.60 7.52 -4.17
CA THR A 45 -2.98 8.62 -3.44
C THR A 45 -1.46 8.48 -3.36
N GLY A 46 -0.77 9.59 -3.17
CA GLY A 46 0.67 9.63 -2.88
C GLY A 46 1.55 10.00 -4.08
N PRO A 47 2.88 10.03 -3.90
CA PRO A 47 3.78 10.68 -4.85
C PRO A 47 3.78 10.09 -6.26
N ILE A 48 3.57 8.78 -6.38
CA ILE A 48 3.49 8.10 -7.68
C ILE A 48 2.19 8.42 -8.40
N HIS A 49 1.07 8.44 -7.68
CA HIS A 49 -0.20 8.91 -8.20
C HIS A 49 -0.07 10.36 -8.71
N ASP A 50 0.45 11.25 -7.88
CA ASP A 50 0.55 12.68 -8.20
C ASP A 50 1.46 12.93 -9.41
N LEU A 51 2.59 12.20 -9.50
CA LEU A 51 3.46 12.23 -10.66
C LEU A 51 2.75 11.73 -11.93
N GLY A 52 2.00 10.63 -11.83
CA GLY A 52 1.23 10.08 -12.94
C GLY A 52 0.18 11.06 -13.47
N ILE A 53 -0.58 11.70 -12.59
CA ILE A 53 -1.57 12.72 -12.95
C ILE A 53 -0.90 13.92 -13.65
N ALA A 54 0.24 14.39 -13.13
CA ALA A 54 0.98 15.48 -13.76
C ALA A 54 1.46 15.11 -15.18
N MET A 55 2.03 13.91 -15.35
CA MET A 55 2.52 13.43 -16.65
C MET A 55 1.39 13.26 -17.67
N LEU A 56 0.23 12.74 -17.23
CA LEU A 56 -0.96 12.64 -18.08
C LEU A 56 -1.46 14.03 -18.50
N GLY A 57 -1.47 15.01 -17.59
CA GLY A 57 -1.84 16.38 -17.92
C GLY A 57 -0.97 17.02 -19.01
N LEU A 58 0.33 16.69 -19.05
CA LEU A 58 1.24 17.16 -20.11
C LEU A 58 0.87 16.63 -21.50
N THR A 59 0.10 15.56 -21.60
CA THR A 59 -0.37 15.02 -22.89
C THR A 59 -1.60 15.77 -23.44
N GLY A 60 -2.17 16.69 -22.65
CA GLY A 60 -3.46 17.31 -22.95
C GLY A 60 -4.66 16.44 -22.57
N TRP A 61 -4.43 15.33 -21.86
CA TRP A 61 -5.49 14.46 -21.35
C TRP A 61 -6.34 15.19 -20.31
N THR A 62 -7.66 15.15 -20.49
CA THR A 62 -8.62 15.67 -19.52
C THR A 62 -9.25 14.51 -18.74
N PHE A 63 -9.11 14.54 -17.42
CA PHE A 63 -9.75 13.56 -16.56
C PHE A 63 -11.25 13.82 -16.53
N THR A 64 -12.00 13.11 -17.35
CA THR A 64 -13.44 12.96 -17.11
C THR A 64 -13.56 12.03 -15.92
N ASN A 65 -14.23 12.44 -14.85
CA ASN A 65 -14.40 11.55 -13.71
C ASN A 65 -15.20 10.33 -14.14
N VAL A 66 -14.55 9.16 -14.27
CA VAL A 66 -15.20 7.93 -14.75
C VAL A 66 -15.83 7.14 -13.61
N TYR A 67 -15.67 7.57 -12.34
CA TYR A 67 -16.29 6.95 -11.17
C TYR A 67 -16.64 7.96 -10.07
#